data_AF-A0A4Y9J8N7-F1
#
_entry.id   AF-A0A4Y9J8N7-F1
#
_cell.length_a   1.000
_cell.length_b   1.000
_cell.length_c   1.000
_cell.angle_alpha   90.00
_cell.angle_beta   90.00
_cell.angle_gamma   90.00
#
_symmetry.space_group_name_H-M   'P 1'
#
loop_
_entity.id
_entity.type
_entity.pdbx_description
1 polymer ?
#
loop_
_entity_poly.entity_id
_entity_poly.type
_entity_poly.pdbx_seq_one_letter_code
_entity_poly.pdbx_strand_id
1 'polypeptide(L)' 'MSDFAYTDKQLNCLNRGKCVYSVNSDFSRKNKTTQVIESPSNKNQTDILEVDNQQFKVVKIHSDPWTGAQCMEAKV' A
#
# COMPACT_ATOMS: atom_id res chain seq x y z
N MET A 1 5.48 9.93 -23.05
CA MET A 1 5.26 9.20 -21.79
C MET A 1 6.61 9.07 -21.13
N SER A 2 6.78 9.59 -19.93
CA SER A 2 7.97 9.34 -19.12
C SER A 2 7.79 7.96 -18.50
N ASP A 3 8.60 6.99 -18.91
CA ASP A 3 8.57 5.68 -18.26
C ASP A 3 9.07 5.84 -16.82
N PHE A 4 8.22 5.52 -15.86
CA PHE A 4 8.61 5.46 -14.45
C PHE A 4 9.41 4.19 -14.23
N ALA A 5 10.72 4.33 -14.01
CA ALA A 5 11.58 3.22 -13.61
C ALA A 5 11.54 3.08 -12.09
N TYR A 6 11.09 1.93 -11.61
CA TYR A 6 11.12 1.57 -10.21
C TYR A 6 12.41 0.81 -9.89
N THR A 7 12.98 1.03 -8.71
CA THR A 7 14.07 0.18 -8.22
C THR A 7 13.54 -1.21 -7.85
N ASP A 8 14.41 -2.22 -7.85
CA ASP A 8 14.04 -3.57 -7.39
C ASP A 8 13.48 -3.55 -5.96
N LYS A 9 13.99 -2.65 -5.11
CA LYS A 9 13.53 -2.49 -3.73
C LYS A 9 12.14 -1.88 -3.66
N GLN A 10 11.83 -0.89 -4.49
CA GLN A 10 10.49 -0.34 -4.63
C GLN A 10 9.50 -1.40 -5.11
N LEU A 11 9.84 -2.14 -6.17
CA LEU A 11 9.00 -3.23 -6.68
C LEU A 11 8.80 -4.34 -5.66
N ASN A 12 9.83 -4.69 -4.89
CA ASN A 12 9.73 -5.72 -3.88
C ASN A 12 8.81 -5.30 -2.72
N CYS A 13 8.88 -4.06 -2.24
CA CYS A 13 7.93 -3.60 -1.21
C CYS A 13 6.51 -3.62 -1.74
N LEU A 14 6.30 -3.00 -2.92
CA LEU A 14 4.97 -2.84 -3.52
C LEU A 14 4.31 -4.17 -3.90
N ASN A 15 5.07 -5.23 -4.18
CA ASN A 15 4.52 -6.52 -4.64
C ASN A 15 4.62 -7.68 -3.65
N ARG A 16 5.54 -7.67 -2.68
CA ARG A 16 5.82 -8.86 -1.84
C ARG A 16 6.19 -8.57 -0.38
N GLY A 17 6.04 -7.33 0.08
CA GLY A 17 6.50 -6.91 1.41
C GLY A 17 5.43 -6.26 2.30
N LYS A 18 5.91 -5.49 3.28
CA LYS A 18 5.09 -4.69 4.20
C LYS A 18 4.03 -3.85 3.48
N CYS A 19 4.38 -3.27 2.33
CA CYS A 19 3.47 -2.38 1.60
C CYS A 19 2.20 -3.15 1.16
N VAL A 20 2.33 -4.40 0.71
CA VAL A 20 1.17 -5.23 0.33
C VAL A 20 0.28 -5.53 1.53
N TYR A 21 0.87 -5.92 2.66
CA TYR A 21 0.09 -6.31 3.83
C TYR A 21 -0.52 -5.15 4.60
N SER A 22 -0.02 -3.92 4.42
CA SER A 22 -0.52 -2.75 5.15
C SER A 22 -1.97 -2.36 4.82
N VAL A 23 -2.56 -2.86 3.72
CA VAL A 23 -4.01 -2.69 3.46
C VAL A 23 -4.88 -3.41 4.47
N ASN A 24 -4.36 -4.52 5.00
CA ASN A 24 -5.10 -5.36 5.90
C ASN A 24 -5.09 -4.73 7.31
N SER A 25 -6.29 -4.46 7.82
CA SER A 25 -6.49 -3.82 9.13
C SER A 25 -5.99 -4.68 10.29
N ASP A 26 -6.17 -6.00 10.22
CA ASP A 26 -5.72 -6.92 11.27
C ASP A 26 -4.21 -7.04 11.30
N PHE A 27 -3.57 -7.10 10.12
CA PHE A 27 -2.11 -7.05 10.02
C PHE A 27 -1.58 -5.78 10.66
N SER A 28 -2.14 -4.62 10.28
CA SER A 28 -1.70 -3.32 10.77
C SER A 28 -1.89 -3.18 12.28
N ARG A 29 -3.02 -3.65 12.81
CA ARG A 29 -3.31 -3.66 14.24
C ARG A 29 -2.36 -4.55 15.03
N LYS A 30 -2.10 -5.77 14.56
CA LYS A 30 -1.19 -6.73 15.22
C LYS A 30 0.25 -6.26 15.24
N ASN A 31 0.70 -5.63 14.14
CA ASN A 31 2.06 -5.13 13.99
C ASN A 31 2.25 -3.68 14.45
N LYS A 32 1.18 -3.03 14.95
CA LYS A 32 1.17 -1.61 15.37
C LYS A 32 1.68 -0.67 14.28
N THR A 33 1.31 -0.94 13.03
CA THR A 33 1.64 -0.10 11.87
C THR A 33 0.42 0.69 11.40
N THR A 34 0.66 1.78 10.66
CA THR A 34 -0.39 2.52 9.97
C THR A 34 -1.04 1.64 8.91
N GLN A 35 -2.38 1.61 8.89
CA GLN A 35 -3.13 0.93 7.85
C GLN A 35 -3.16 1.79 6.59
N VAL A 36 -2.92 1.16 5.44
CA VAL A 36 -3.05 1.81 4.14
C VAL A 36 -4.48 1.68 3.63
N ILE A 37 -5.12 2.80 3.34
CA ILE A 37 -6.50 2.87 2.86
C ILE A 37 -6.67 4.02 1.86
N GLU A 38 -7.60 3.90 0.91
CA GLU A 38 -7.87 4.91 -0.11
C GLU A 38 -8.28 6.28 0.48
N SER A 39 -8.97 6.26 1.61
CA SER A 39 -9.54 7.46 2.24
C SER A 39 -9.33 7.40 3.75
N PRO A 40 -8.19 7.91 4.24
CA PRO A 40 -7.86 7.90 5.66
C PRO A 40 -8.85 8.74 6.46
N SER A 41 -9.37 8.18 7.54
CA SER A 41 -10.32 8.87 8.44
C SER A 41 -9.70 9.26 9.78
N ASN A 42 -8.55 8.69 10.13
CA ASN A 42 -7.90 8.87 11.42
C ASN A 42 -6.38 8.77 11.30
N LYS A 43 -5.67 9.11 12.38
CA LYS A 43 -4.19 9.17 12.41
C LYS A 43 -3.49 7.82 12.23
N ASN A 44 -4.20 6.71 12.37
CA ASN A 44 -3.66 5.36 12.18
C ASN A 44 -3.90 4.84 10.76
N GLN A 45 -4.43 5.67 9.88
CA GLN A 45 -4.67 5.38 8.47
C GLN A 45 -3.87 6.34 7.58
N THR A 46 -3.44 5.86 6.43
CA THR A 46 -2.77 6.68 5.42
C THR A 46 -3.08 6.16 4.03
N ASP A 47 -3.03 7.03 3.04
CA ASP A 47 -3.06 6.71 1.62
C ASP A 47 -1.66 6.80 1.01
N ILE A 48 -0.60 7.00 1.80
CA ILE A 48 0.78 7.17 1.31
C ILE A 48 1.67 6.02 1.77
N LEU A 49 2.36 5.43 0.81
CA LEU A 49 3.45 4.48 0.99
C LEU A 49 4.78 5.18 0.72
N GLU A 50 5.69 5.16 1.68
CA GLU A 50 7.05 5.68 1.47
C GLU A 50 8.04 4.52 1.30
N VAL A 51 8.70 4.46 0.14
CA VAL A 51 9.72 3.47 -0.17
C VAL A 51 10.89 4.15 -0.86
N ASP A 52 12.10 4.01 -0.33
CA ASP A 52 13.32 4.62 -0.87
C ASP A 52 13.19 6.14 -1.09
N ASN A 53 12.67 6.85 -0.09
CA ASN A 53 12.45 8.30 -0.11
C ASN A 53 11.49 8.77 -1.22
N GLN A 54 10.76 7.84 -1.83
CA GLN A 54 9.72 8.12 -2.82
C GLN A 54 8.36 7.78 -2.20
N GLN A 55 7.43 8.72 -2.36
CA GLN A 55 6.07 8.57 -1.86
C GLN A 55 5.17 8.08 -2.98
N PHE A 56 4.36 7.07 -2.68
CA PHE A 56 3.36 6.51 -3.57
C PHE A 56 2.00 6.71 -2.95
N LYS A 57 1.14 7.46 -3.63
CA LYS A 57 -0.24 7.65 -3.22
C LYS A 57 -1.07 6.47 -3.71
N VAL A 58 -1.67 5.74 -2.77
CA VAL A 58 -2.68 4.73 -3.05
C VAL A 58 -3.95 5.42 -3.49
N VAL A 59 -4.32 5.17 -4.74
CA VAL A 59 -5.52 5.76 -5.35
C VAL A 59 -6.71 4.82 -5.25
N LYS A 60 -6.45 3.51 -5.15
CA LYS A 60 -7.49 2.50 -5.10
C LYS A 60 -7.01 1.22 -4.42
N ILE A 61 -7.93 0.55 -3.74
CA ILE A 61 -7.80 -0.76 -3.11
C ILE A 61 -8.95 -1.61 -3.65
N HIS A 62 -8.58 -2.65 -4.39
CA HIS A 62 -9.50 -3.64 -4.89
C HIS A 62 -9.58 -4.79 -3.90
N SER A 63 -10.80 -5.19 -3.53
CA SER A 63 -11.02 -6.37 -2.71
C SER A 63 -11.85 -7.37 -3.52
N ASP A 64 -11.32 -8.57 -3.69
CA ASP A 64 -12.03 -9.69 -4.29
C ASP A 64 -12.84 -10.41 -3.19
N PRO A 65 -14.19 -10.41 -3.26
CA PRO A 65 -15.03 -10.95 -2.20
C PRO A 65 -15.06 -12.48 -2.15
N TRP A 66 -14.67 -13.17 -3.24
CA TRP A 66 -14.67 -14.63 -3.30
C TRP A 66 -13.40 -15.24 -2.71
N THR A 67 -12.26 -14.61 -2.98
CA THR A 67 -10.95 -15.07 -2.54
C THR A 67 -10.47 -14.36 -1.27
N GLY A 68 -11.07 -13.21 -0.94
CA GLY A 68 -10.59 -12.33 0.13
C GLY A 68 -9.29 -11.61 -0.23
N ALA A 69 -8.83 -11.69 -1.48
CA ALA A 69 -7.60 -11.05 -1.93
C ALA A 69 -7.80 -9.53 -2.00
N GLN A 70 -6.76 -8.79 -1.58
CA GLN A 70 -6.72 -7.34 -1.64
C GLN A 70 -5.53 -6.89 -2.49
N CYS A 71 -5.77 -5.99 -3.43
CA CYS A 71 -4.75 -5.39 -4.28
C CYS A 71 -4.84 -3.87 -4.21
N MET A 72 -3.72 -3.18 -4.47
CA MET A 72 -3.67 -1.71 -4.49
C MET A 72 -3.22 -1.19 -5.84
N GLU A 73 -3.79 -0.06 -6.24
CA GLU A 73 -3.26 0.81 -7.27
C GLU A 73 -2.62 2.03 -6.59
N ALA A 74 -1.35 2.29 -6.90
CA ALA A 74 -0.62 3.43 -6.37
C ALA A 74 0.07 4.21 -7.50
N LYS A 75 0.19 5.52 -7.31
CA LYS A 75 0.85 6.45 -8.25
C LYS A 75 1.93 7.22 -7.50
N VAL A 76 3.04 7.52 -8.19
CA VAL A 76 4.05 8.45 -7.67
C VAL A 76 3.58 9.89 -7.86
#